data_AF-A0A2J7QWL1-F1
#
_entry.id   AF-A0A2J7QWL1-F1
#
_cell.length_a   1.000
_cell.length_b   1.000
_cell.length_c   1.000
_cell.angle_alpha   90.00
_cell.angle_beta   90.00
_cell.angle_gamma   90.00
#
_symmetry.space_group_name_H-M   'P 1'
#
loop_
_entity.id
_entity.type
_entity.pdbx_description
1 polymer ?
#
loop_
_entity_poly.entity_id
_entity_poly.type
_entity_poly.pdbx_seq_one_letter_code
_entity_poly.pdbx_strand_id
1 'polypeptide(L)'
;MSVQKVPWSVEQRIVIKFLVGENVPSAEIHHRLQQQYGEERLSWTHVFEWYALIRENRRITVKELGAMLSISVGSVEDIVKYHLHNRKVNARWVPRTLTDVNKMVRMQVASHLLQQFEDKGNEFLKSIVTTDEMWVHYFIPKSQQSSRERGGAVRQEK
;
A
#
# COMPACT_ATOMS: atom_id res chain seq x y z
N MET A 1 21.32 -14.49 28.63
CA MET A 1 20.41 -13.62 27.85
C MET A 1 19.01 -14.20 27.99
N SER A 2 18.14 -13.59 28.79
CA SER A 2 16.76 -14.02 28.96
C SER A 2 15.94 -13.54 27.77
N VAL A 3 15.42 -14.47 26.96
CA VAL A 3 14.43 -14.16 25.94
C VAL A 3 13.18 -13.69 26.68
N GLN A 4 12.83 -12.40 26.56
CA GLN A 4 11.58 -11.91 27.12
C GLN A 4 10.42 -12.61 26.40
N LYS A 5 9.60 -13.33 27.15
CA LYS A 5 8.41 -14.03 26.64
C LYS A 5 7.44 -12.96 26.14
N VAL A 6 7.05 -13.04 24.88
CA VAL A 6 6.08 -12.10 24.29
C VAL A 6 4.74 -12.30 25.01
N PRO A 7 4.04 -11.25 25.46
CA PRO A 7 2.75 -11.40 26.11
C PRO A 7 1.73 -12.09 25.19
N TRP A 8 0.93 -13.03 25.69
CA TRP A 8 -0.07 -13.78 24.90
C TRP A 8 -1.03 -12.89 24.10
N SER A 9 -1.37 -11.71 24.60
CA SER A 9 -2.21 -10.74 23.90
C SER A 9 -1.58 -10.23 22.59
N VAL A 10 -0.26 -10.19 22.51
CA VAL A 10 0.50 -9.81 21.32
C VAL A 10 0.53 -10.97 20.33
N GLU A 11 0.82 -12.18 20.80
CA GLU A 11 0.86 -13.40 19.98
C GLU A 11 -0.48 -13.63 19.27
N GLN A 12 -1.58 -13.48 19.99
CA GLN A 12 -2.92 -13.64 19.42
C GLN A 12 -3.27 -12.57 18.38
N ARG A 13 -2.84 -11.31 18.57
CA ARG A 13 -3.05 -10.24 17.58
C ARG A 13 -2.24 -10.47 16.30
N ILE A 14 -1.04 -11.05 16.42
CA ILE A 14 -0.24 -11.49 15.26
C ILE A 14 -0.97 -12.58 14.49
N VAL A 15 -1.52 -13.58 15.19
CA VAL A 15 -2.30 -14.68 14.60
C VAL A 15 -3.57 -14.15 13.91
N ILE A 16 -4.30 -13.21 14.53
CA ILE A 16 -5.47 -12.58 13.89
C ILE A 16 -5.05 -11.90 12.58
N LYS A 17 -3.96 -11.13 12.57
CA LYS A 17 -3.45 -10.47 11.37
C LYS A 17 -3.05 -11.46 10.27
N PHE A 18 -2.42 -12.58 10.64
CA PHE A 18 -2.11 -13.67 9.71
C PHE A 18 -3.37 -14.19 9.02
N LEU A 19 -4.35 -14.61 9.82
CA LEU A 19 -5.57 -15.22 9.32
C LEU A 19 -6.45 -14.22 8.53
N VAL A 20 -6.42 -12.93 8.87
CA VAL A 20 -7.03 -11.87 8.05
C VAL A 20 -6.35 -11.79 6.67
N GLY A 21 -5.02 -11.89 6.61
CA GLY A 21 -4.26 -11.90 5.36
C GLY A 21 -4.57 -13.09 4.46
N GLU A 22 -4.90 -14.24 5.06
CA GLU A 22 -5.36 -15.45 4.36
C GLU A 22 -6.86 -15.40 3.95
N ASN A 23 -7.55 -14.27 4.21
CA ASN A 23 -8.99 -14.11 4.00
C ASN A 23 -9.87 -15.09 4.83
N VAL A 24 -9.38 -15.55 5.98
CA VAL A 24 -10.17 -16.38 6.89
C VAL A 24 -11.28 -15.54 7.55
N PRO A 25 -12.54 -16.02 7.63
CA PRO A 25 -13.62 -15.29 8.30
C PRO A 25 -13.34 -15.07 9.81
N SER A 26 -13.76 -13.93 10.35
CA SER A 26 -13.53 -13.58 11.78
C SER A 26 -14.05 -14.62 12.78
N ALA A 27 -15.17 -15.29 12.46
CA ALA A 27 -15.72 -16.37 13.28
C ALA A 27 -14.78 -17.59 13.35
N GLU A 28 -14.16 -17.94 12.22
CA GLU A 28 -13.20 -19.05 12.13
C GLU A 28 -11.88 -18.70 12.83
N ILE A 29 -11.45 -17.43 12.76
CA ILE A 29 -10.30 -16.92 13.51
C ILE A 29 -10.50 -17.12 15.01
N HIS A 30 -11.67 -16.74 15.52
CA HIS A 30 -12.00 -16.92 16.92
C HIS A 30 -12.05 -18.38 17.36
N HIS A 31 -12.58 -19.26 16.49
CA HIS A 31 -12.60 -20.70 16.75
C HIS A 31 -11.18 -21.27 16.91
N ARG A 32 -10.26 -20.91 16.00
CA ARG A 32 -8.85 -21.33 16.07
C ARG A 32 -8.13 -20.77 17.30
N LEU A 33 -8.43 -19.53 17.69
CA LEU A 33 -7.89 -18.95 18.91
C LEU A 33 -8.39 -19.65 20.17
N GLN A 34 -9.67 -20.05 20.23
CA GLN A 34 -10.21 -20.85 21.34
C GLN A 34 -9.54 -22.22 21.45
N GLN A 35 -9.26 -22.88 20.32
CA GLN A 35 -8.57 -24.17 20.33
C GLN A 35 -7.13 -24.07 20.81
N GLN A 36 -6.42 -23.00 20.45
CA GLN A 36 -4.98 -22.86 20.71
C GLN A 36 -4.65 -22.16 22.04
N TYR A 37 -5.50 -21.21 22.50
CA TYR A 37 -5.25 -20.38 23.68
C TYR A 37 -6.27 -20.59 24.81
N GLY A 38 -7.31 -21.42 24.61
CA GLY A 38 -8.29 -21.74 25.65
C GLY A 38 -9.01 -20.50 26.20
N GLU A 39 -9.07 -20.37 27.53
CA GLU A 39 -9.68 -19.23 28.25
C GLU A 39 -8.82 -17.96 28.21
N GLU A 40 -7.53 -18.05 27.89
CA GLU A 40 -6.63 -16.90 27.79
C GLU A 40 -6.70 -16.20 26.41
N ARG A 41 -7.66 -16.60 25.57
CA ARG A 41 -7.88 -16.01 24.25
C ARG A 41 -8.46 -14.59 24.34
N LEU A 42 -8.30 -13.85 23.25
CA LEU A 42 -9.01 -12.61 23.02
C LEU A 42 -10.52 -12.89 22.91
N SER A 43 -11.29 -12.00 23.53
CA SER A 43 -12.74 -12.00 23.40
C SER A 43 -13.15 -11.93 21.94
N TRP A 44 -14.30 -12.54 21.61
CA TRP A 44 -14.91 -12.48 20.29
C TRP A 44 -15.06 -11.06 19.75
N THR A 45 -15.41 -10.11 20.63
CA THR A 45 -15.52 -8.68 20.30
C THR A 45 -14.18 -8.08 19.86
N HIS A 46 -13.11 -8.35 20.61
CA HIS A 46 -11.77 -7.86 20.28
C HIS A 46 -11.22 -8.50 19.00
N VAL A 47 -11.50 -9.78 18.74
CA VAL A 47 -11.12 -10.46 17.49
C VAL A 47 -11.83 -9.81 16.29
N PHE A 48 -13.12 -9.50 16.44
CA PHE A 48 -13.91 -8.86 15.41
C PHE A 48 -13.46 -7.42 15.13
N GLU A 49 -13.21 -6.62 16.16
CA GLU A 49 -12.67 -5.25 16.04
C GLU A 49 -11.30 -5.25 15.35
N TRP A 50 -10.41 -6.16 15.74
CA TRP A 50 -9.10 -6.31 15.11
C TRP A 50 -9.20 -6.76 13.65
N TYR A 51 -10.11 -7.69 13.36
CA TYR A 51 -10.38 -8.14 11.99
C TYR A 51 -10.83 -6.97 11.10
N ALA A 52 -11.76 -6.15 11.59
CA ALA A 52 -12.26 -4.98 10.88
C ALA A 52 -11.15 -3.94 10.64
N LEU A 53 -10.42 -3.56 11.69
CA LEU A 53 -9.34 -2.55 11.60
C LEU A 53 -8.24 -2.95 10.60
N ILE A 54 -7.81 -4.21 10.60
CA ILE A 54 -6.76 -4.70 9.69
C ILE A 54 -7.28 -4.74 8.25
N ARG A 55 -8.54 -5.14 8.05
CA ARG A 55 -9.16 -5.22 6.73
C ARG A 55 -9.40 -3.84 6.12
N GLU A 56 -9.75 -2.86 6.95
CA GLU A 56 -10.00 -1.48 6.54
C GLU A 56 -8.72 -0.71 6.24
N ASN A 57 -7.64 -0.94 7.00
CA ASN A 57 -6.41 -0.17 6.85
C ASN A 57 -5.22 -1.02 6.35
N ARG A 58 -5.13 -1.18 5.02
CA ARG A 58 -3.97 -1.80 4.34
C ARG A 58 -2.69 -0.95 4.38
N ARG A 59 -2.71 0.25 4.96
CA ARG A 59 -1.59 1.21 4.95
C ARG A 59 -0.95 1.41 6.33
N ILE A 60 -1.32 0.62 7.34
CA ILE A 60 -0.72 0.72 8.68
C ILE A 60 0.79 0.46 8.58
N THR A 61 1.56 1.38 9.13
CA THR A 61 3.03 1.29 9.19
C THR A 61 3.48 0.32 10.28
N VAL A 62 4.71 -0.20 10.14
CA VAL A 62 5.34 -1.06 11.15
C VAL A 62 5.44 -0.36 12.51
N LYS A 63 5.68 0.96 12.53
CA LYS A 63 5.76 1.76 13.77
C LYS A 63 4.42 1.86 14.48
N GLU A 64 3.35 2.14 13.73
CA GLU A 64 1.99 2.19 14.27
C GLU A 64 1.59 0.82 14.82
N LEU A 65 1.94 -0.27 14.12
CA LEU A 65 1.73 -1.63 14.62
C LEU A 65 2.52 -1.90 15.89
N GLY A 66 3.79 -1.50 15.97
CA GLY A 66 4.61 -1.66 17.17
C GLY A 66 4.00 -0.93 18.36
N ALA A 67 3.49 0.29 18.16
CA ALA A 67 2.80 1.06 19.19
C ALA A 67 1.47 0.41 19.64
N MET A 68 0.63 -0.02 18.69
CA MET A 68 -0.66 -0.68 19.00
C MET A 68 -0.48 -2.01 19.74
N LEU A 69 0.59 -2.73 19.41
CA LEU A 69 0.89 -4.06 19.93
C LEU A 69 1.85 -4.04 21.12
N SER A 70 2.38 -2.87 21.51
CA SER A 70 3.41 -2.74 22.55
C SER A 70 4.59 -3.70 22.35
N ILE A 71 5.05 -3.81 21.10
CA ILE A 71 6.20 -4.62 20.70
C ILE A 71 7.25 -3.79 19.98
N SER A 72 8.49 -4.28 20.03
CA SER A 72 9.59 -3.63 19.34
C SER A 72 9.33 -3.60 17.82
N VAL A 73 9.73 -2.51 17.17
CA VAL A 73 9.60 -2.33 15.72
C VAL A 73 10.29 -3.47 14.95
N GLY A 74 11.48 -3.91 15.39
CA GLY A 74 12.20 -5.03 14.77
C GLY A 74 11.42 -6.34 14.84
N SER A 75 10.79 -6.64 15.98
CA SER A 75 9.92 -7.82 16.11
C SER A 75 8.75 -7.76 15.13
N VAL A 76 8.13 -6.58 14.94
CA VAL A 76 7.05 -6.42 13.95
C VAL A 76 7.57 -6.69 12.53
N GLU A 77 8.75 -6.19 12.17
CA GLU A 77 9.35 -6.42 10.86
C GLU A 77 9.61 -7.91 10.62
N ASP A 78 10.17 -8.61 11.61
CA ASP A 78 10.45 -10.04 11.53
C ASP A 78 9.16 -10.85 11.39
N ILE A 79 8.14 -10.52 12.19
CA ILE A 79 6.83 -11.15 12.10
C ILE A 79 6.23 -10.94 10.70
N VAL A 80 6.19 -9.71 10.21
CA VAL A 80 5.59 -9.37 8.92
C VAL A 80 6.33 -10.07 7.78
N LYS A 81 7.65 -10.15 7.83
CA LYS A 81 8.48 -10.69 6.74
C LYS A 81 8.60 -12.22 6.77
N TYR A 82 8.88 -12.80 7.94
CA TYR A 82 9.24 -14.21 8.06
C TYR A 82 8.07 -15.10 8.46
N HIS A 83 7.13 -14.60 9.27
CA HIS A 83 5.99 -15.39 9.75
C HIS A 83 4.72 -15.16 8.93
N LEU A 84 4.49 -13.93 8.45
CA LEU A 84 3.35 -13.60 7.61
C LEU A 84 3.66 -13.64 6.11
N HIS A 85 4.93 -13.83 5.75
CA HIS A 85 5.42 -13.81 4.35
C HIS A 85 4.98 -12.58 3.54
N ASN A 86 4.69 -11.47 4.23
CA ASN A 86 4.24 -10.25 3.58
C ASN A 86 5.45 -9.52 2.98
N ARG A 87 5.26 -9.03 1.76
CA ARG A 87 6.27 -8.24 1.04
C ARG A 87 5.87 -6.78 0.99
N LYS A 88 6.83 -5.89 1.18
CA LYS A 88 6.65 -4.46 0.90
C LYS A 88 6.39 -4.26 -0.59
N VAL A 89 5.25 -3.66 -0.90
CA VAL A 89 4.89 -3.24 -2.25
C VAL A 89 4.87 -1.72 -2.31
N ASN A 90 5.34 -1.14 -3.42
CA ASN A 90 5.22 0.28 -3.66
C ASN A 90 3.83 0.59 -4.18
N ALA A 91 3.26 1.72 -3.75
CA ALA A 91 2.05 2.24 -4.36
C ALA A 91 2.33 2.57 -5.84
N ARG A 92 1.37 2.24 -6.71
CA ARG A 92 1.42 2.64 -8.12
C ARG A 92 0.83 4.04 -8.24
N TRP A 93 1.55 4.94 -8.93
CA TRP A 93 1.02 6.26 -9.27
C TRP A 93 -0.21 6.11 -10.16
N VAL A 94 -1.32 6.70 -9.72
CA VAL A 94 -2.57 6.78 -10.49
C VAL A 94 -2.76 8.26 -10.85
N PRO A 95 -2.81 8.63 -12.15
CA PRO A 95 -2.79 10.03 -12.57
C PRO A 95 -3.91 10.90 -11.97
N ARG A 96 -5.10 10.32 -11.73
CA ARG A 96 -6.25 11.03 -11.17
C ARG A 96 -7.12 10.11 -10.33
N THR A 97 -7.70 10.65 -9.28
CA THR A 97 -8.80 10.00 -8.55
C THR A 97 -10.09 10.15 -9.36
N LEU A 98 -10.69 9.04 -9.76
CA LEU A 98 -11.94 9.04 -10.54
C LEU A 98 -13.16 9.15 -9.63
N THR A 99 -14.11 10.02 -9.99
CA THR A 99 -15.46 10.03 -9.41
C THR A 99 -16.24 8.79 -9.88
N ASP A 100 -17.31 8.44 -9.18
CA ASP A 100 -18.11 7.27 -9.56
C ASP A 100 -18.79 7.43 -10.92
N VAL A 101 -19.19 8.66 -11.28
CA VAL A 101 -19.66 8.99 -12.64
C VAL A 101 -18.56 8.74 -13.68
N ASN A 102 -17.32 9.18 -13.43
CA ASN A 102 -16.21 8.94 -14.35
C ASN A 102 -15.91 7.45 -14.50
N LYS A 103 -16.04 6.64 -13.44
CA LYS A 103 -15.88 5.18 -13.51
C LYS A 103 -16.98 4.56 -14.37
N MET A 104 -18.24 4.95 -14.14
CA MET A 104 -19.39 4.46 -14.90
C MET A 104 -19.22 4.72 -16.40
N VAL A 105 -18.93 5.97 -16.79
CA VAL A 105 -18.73 6.35 -18.19
C VAL A 105 -17.58 5.56 -18.81
N ARG A 106 -16.44 5.44 -18.10
CA ARG A 106 -15.30 4.66 -18.59
C ARG A 106 -15.62 3.19 -18.79
N MET A 107 -16.37 2.57 -17.87
CA MET A 107 -16.78 1.17 -18.02
C MET A 107 -17.72 1.01 -19.22
N GLN A 108 -18.72 1.89 -19.38
CA GLN A 108 -19.64 1.84 -20.50
C GLN A 108 -18.91 1.95 -21.86
N VAL A 109 -17.98 2.91 -21.98
CA VAL A 109 -17.17 3.07 -23.19
C VAL A 109 -16.28 1.85 -23.43
N ALA A 110 -15.61 1.34 -22.39
CA ALA A 110 -14.77 0.16 -22.52
C ALA A 110 -15.57 -1.09 -22.95
N SER A 111 -16.75 -1.31 -22.38
CA SER A 111 -17.65 -2.40 -22.78
C SER A 111 -18.11 -2.25 -24.23
N HIS A 112 -18.44 -1.03 -24.67
CA HIS A 112 -18.83 -0.78 -26.06
C HIS A 112 -17.67 -1.06 -27.04
N LEU A 113 -16.46 -0.60 -26.72
CA LEU A 113 -15.27 -0.85 -27.54
C LEU A 113 -14.91 -2.35 -27.57
N LEU A 114 -15.11 -3.06 -26.45
CA LEU A 114 -14.92 -4.51 -26.39
C LEU A 114 -15.89 -5.23 -27.32
N GLN A 115 -17.18 -4.88 -27.28
CA GLN A 115 -18.18 -5.48 -28.18
C GLN A 115 -17.83 -5.23 -29.65
N GLN A 116 -17.43 -4.01 -30.01
CA GLN A 116 -17.00 -3.70 -31.38
C GLN A 116 -15.80 -4.52 -31.83
N PHE A 117 -14.86 -4.80 -30.91
CA PHE A 117 -13.74 -5.68 -31.17
C PHE A 117 -14.17 -7.14 -31.30
N GLU A 118 -15.11 -7.62 -30.48
CA GLU A 118 -15.65 -8.98 -30.60
C GLU A 118 -16.38 -9.19 -31.94
N ASP A 119 -17.13 -8.20 -32.40
CA ASP A 119 -17.90 -8.29 -33.65
C ASP A 119 -17.03 -8.22 -34.92
N LYS A 120 -15.99 -7.38 -34.91
CA LYS A 120 -15.19 -7.05 -36.11
C LYS A 120 -13.74 -7.53 -36.05
N GLY A 121 -13.27 -8.01 -34.91
CA GLY A 121 -11.91 -8.46 -34.67
C GLY A 121 -10.85 -7.41 -35.04
N ASN A 122 -9.78 -7.86 -35.67
CA ASN A 122 -8.64 -7.01 -36.03
C ASN A 122 -8.97 -5.91 -37.06
N GLU A 123 -10.04 -6.04 -37.86
CA GLU A 123 -10.42 -4.99 -38.81
C GLU A 123 -10.84 -3.70 -38.08
N PHE A 124 -11.45 -3.82 -36.90
CA PHE A 124 -11.72 -2.66 -36.05
C PHE A 124 -10.43 -1.95 -35.65
N LEU A 125 -9.42 -2.68 -35.16
CA LEU A 125 -8.15 -2.07 -34.74
C LEU A 125 -7.41 -1.40 -35.90
N LYS A 126 -7.45 -1.99 -37.11
CA LYS A 126 -6.83 -1.39 -38.31
C LYS A 126 -7.48 -0.07 -38.73
N SER A 127 -8.74 0.15 -38.37
CA SER A 127 -9.46 1.39 -38.70
C SER A 127 -9.16 2.55 -37.73
N ILE A 128 -8.50 2.28 -36.60
CA ILE A 128 -8.24 3.29 -35.57
C ILE A 128 -6.93 4.03 -35.89
N VAL A 129 -7.02 5.36 -35.94
CA VAL A 129 -5.86 6.26 -35.93
C VAL A 129 -5.89 7.04 -34.62
N THR A 130 -4.83 6.96 -33.82
CA THR A 130 -4.70 7.72 -32.57
C THR A 130 -3.60 8.76 -32.68
N THR A 131 -3.75 9.84 -31.92
CA THR A 131 -2.74 10.88 -31.76
C THR A 131 -2.80 11.44 -30.35
N ASP A 132 -1.65 11.82 -29.80
CA ASP A 132 -1.51 12.48 -28.50
C ASP A 132 -0.28 13.39 -28.55
N GLU A 133 -0.25 14.39 -27.67
CA GLU A 133 0.85 15.33 -27.55
C GLU A 133 1.72 14.96 -26.35
N MET A 134 3.04 14.91 -26.54
CA MET A 134 3.98 14.74 -25.43
C MET A 134 4.94 15.92 -25.33
N TRP A 135 5.22 16.33 -24.09
CA TRP A 135 6.22 17.34 -23.81
C TRP A 135 7.62 16.74 -23.97
N VAL A 136 8.44 17.34 -24.84
CA VAL A 136 9.87 17.00 -24.97
C VAL A 136 10.68 18.09 -24.29
N HIS A 137 11.34 17.73 -23.18
CA HIS A 137 12.18 18.67 -22.45
C HIS A 137 13.52 18.87 -23.19
N TYR A 138 13.76 20.08 -23.69
CA TYR A 138 15.04 20.46 -24.30
C TYR A 138 15.97 21.06 -23.24
N PHE A 139 17.00 20.29 -22.84
CA PHE A 139 17.98 20.74 -21.86
C PHE A 139 19.16 21.46 -22.53
N ILE A 140 19.35 22.74 -22.19
CA ILE A 140 20.53 23.51 -22.58
C ILE A 140 21.50 23.54 -21.37
N PRO A 141 22.65 22.86 -21.43
CA PRO A 141 23.64 22.93 -20.36
C PRO A 141 24.20 24.36 -20.26
N LYS A 142 24.22 24.93 -19.05
CA LYS A 142 24.86 26.23 -18.80
C LYS A 142 26.37 26.09 -19.01
N SER A 143 26.97 26.97 -19.81
CA SER A 143 28.42 27.08 -19.91
C SER A 143 28.99 27.59 -18.58
N GLN A 144 30.08 26.98 -18.11
CA GLN A 144 30.73 27.31 -16.82
C GLN A 144 31.35 28.72 -16.75
N GLN A 145 31.20 29.57 -17.77
CA GLN A 145 31.89 30.86 -17.82
C GLN A 145 31.22 31.97 -16.98
N SER A 146 29.94 31.84 -16.63
CA SER A 146 29.20 32.88 -15.88
C SER A 146 29.43 32.88 -14.34
N SER A 147 30.05 31.83 -13.78
CA SER A 147 30.29 31.73 -12.33
C SER A 147 31.58 32.39 -11.85
N ARG A 148 32.45 32.88 -12.75
CA ARG A 148 33.72 33.52 -12.38
C ARG A 148 33.61 35.01 -12.02
N GLU A 149 32.48 35.67 -12.29
CA GLU A 149 32.38 37.14 -12.20
C GLU A 149 31.74 37.69 -10.92
N ARG A 150 31.46 36.87 -9.89
CA ARG A 150 30.79 37.32 -8.65
C ARG A 150 31.59 37.09 -7.37
N GLY A 151 32.89 37.36 -7.42
CA GLY A 151 33.78 37.33 -6.25
C GLY A 151 34.60 38.62 -6.12
N GLY A 152 33.95 39.77 -5.91
CA GLY A 152 34.69 41.02 -5.74
C GLY A 152 33.80 42.25 -5.51
N ALA A 153 33.21 42.37 -4.32
CA ALA A 153 32.73 43.66 -3.82
C ALA A 153 32.93 43.70 -2.29
N VAL A 154 34.05 44.31 -1.88
CA VAL A 154 34.36 44.64 -0.48
C VAL A 154 33.39 45.74 -0.04
N ARG A 155 32.61 45.47 1.02
CA ARG A 155 31.73 46.43 1.68
C ARG A 155 32.59 47.29 2.61
N GLN A 156 32.76 48.58 2.32
CA GLN A 156 33.24 49.55 3.29
C GLN A 156 32.07 49.92 4.22
N GLU A 157 32.24 49.69 5.53
CA GLU A 157 31.40 50.31 6.56
C GLU A 157 32.04 51.64 6.99
N LYS A 158 31.18 52.66 7.11
CA LYS A 158 31.44 53.91 7.83
C LYS A 158 30.93 53.78 9.24
#